data_AF-A0A920ITT8-F1
#
_entry.id   AF-A0A920ITT8-F1
#
_cell.length_a   1.000
_cell.length_b   1.000
_cell.length_c   1.000
_cell.angle_alpha   90.00
_cell.angle_beta   90.00
_cell.angle_gamma   90.00
#
_symmetry.space_group_name_H-M   'P 1'
#
loop_
_entity.id
_entity.type
_entity.pdbx_description
1 polymer ?
#
loop_
_entity_poly.entity_id
_entity_poly.type
_entity_poly.pdbx_seq_one_letter_code
_entity_poly.pdbx_strand_id
1 'polypeptide(L)'
;MQKLAEDYELPRVILEYRGLAKLKSTYTDSLVNMIHTNTERVHTSYQQAVTSTGRLSSTEPNLQNIPIKTEEGRKIRQAFIAEKDSCIISADYSQIELRIMAHLSKDINLNAAFIDGKDVHSATAAEIFEVDINDVTGDQRRKAKAINFGLMYGMTAFGLTRQLGISRNDAQMYLDSYFSKYDGVLKYMNEIREQARKKHYVETIFGRRVHVPEINSDNGLRKKAAERAAINGPLQGSAADIIKKAMLDVNQWIQENSSIKMIMQVHDELVFEVDENFKDSCCKSIKEIMEKAVALDVPLVVDINHGNNWNEAH
;
A
#
# COMPACT_ATOMS: atom_id res chain seq x y z
N MET A 1 -23.78 -0.27 14.07
CA MET A 1 -24.09 0.56 12.89
C MET A 1 -23.84 -0.20 11.59
N GLN A 2 -22.61 -0.55 11.19
CA GLN A 2 -22.36 -1.27 9.92
C GLN A 2 -23.11 -2.60 9.79
N LYS A 3 -23.01 -3.49 10.80
CA LYS A 3 -23.79 -4.75 10.81
C LYS A 3 -25.31 -4.53 10.75
N LEU A 4 -25.81 -3.47 11.38
CA LEU A 4 -27.24 -3.15 11.35
C LEU A 4 -27.67 -2.56 10.00
N ALA A 5 -26.74 -1.99 9.22
CA ALA A 5 -27.04 -1.41 7.92
C ALA A 5 -27.20 -2.49 6.83
N GLU A 6 -26.79 -3.72 7.10
CA GLU A 6 -27.06 -4.88 6.23
C GLU A 6 -28.56 -5.24 6.25
N ASP A 7 -29.20 -5.11 7.42
CA ASP A 7 -30.60 -5.52 7.62
C ASP A 7 -31.59 -4.36 7.75
N TYR A 8 -31.13 -3.15 8.11
CA TYR A 8 -32.00 -2.01 8.45
C TYR A 8 -31.65 -0.73 7.68
N GLU A 9 -32.69 -0.06 7.19
CA GLU A 9 -32.57 1.13 6.36
C GLU A 9 -32.02 2.36 7.10
N LEU A 10 -32.51 2.66 8.30
CA LEU A 10 -32.10 3.86 9.06
C LEU A 10 -30.58 3.87 9.36
N PRO A 11 -29.96 2.77 9.86
CA PRO A 11 -28.51 2.69 10.00
C PRO A 11 -27.74 2.89 8.70
N ARG A 12 -28.26 2.40 7.56
CA ARG A 12 -27.66 2.57 6.22
C ARG A 12 -27.63 4.05 5.84
N VAL A 13 -28.76 4.75 5.91
CA VAL A 13 -28.87 6.17 5.58
C VAL A 13 -28.00 7.05 6.48
N ILE A 14 -27.91 6.74 7.78
CA ILE A 14 -27.04 7.49 8.70
C ILE A 14 -25.56 7.33 8.33
N LEU A 15 -25.12 6.13 7.95
CA LEU A 15 -23.74 5.89 7.53
C LEU A 15 -23.42 6.61 6.22
N GLU A 16 -24.34 6.58 5.26
CA GLU A 16 -24.23 7.29 3.98
C GLU A 16 -24.12 8.81 4.21
N TYR A 17 -25.05 9.39 4.98
CA TYR A 17 -25.03 10.82 5.34
C TYR A 17 -23.71 11.23 5.99
N ARG A 18 -23.22 10.45 6.98
CA ARG A 18 -21.93 10.74 7.64
C ARG A 18 -20.75 10.67 6.68
N GLY A 19 -20.76 9.71 5.75
CA GLY A 19 -19.74 9.57 4.72
C GLY A 19 -19.70 10.80 3.80
N LEU A 20 -20.86 11.18 3.26
CA LEU A 20 -21.01 12.33 2.37
C LEU A 20 -20.68 13.66 3.07
N ALA A 21 -21.20 13.88 4.28
CA ALA A 21 -20.92 15.09 5.05
C ALA A 21 -19.42 15.25 5.37
N LYS A 22 -18.73 14.14 5.66
CA LYS A 22 -17.28 14.13 5.85
C LYS A 22 -16.54 14.44 4.55
N LEU A 23 -16.91 13.81 3.43
CA LEU A 23 -16.27 14.05 2.13
C LEU A 23 -16.41 15.50 1.68
N LYS A 24 -17.62 16.07 1.81
CA LYS A 24 -17.89 17.47 1.45
C LYS A 24 -17.03 18.43 2.25
N SER A 25 -17.04 18.30 3.58
CA SER A 25 -16.31 19.22 4.46
C SER A 25 -14.80 19.04 4.36
N THR A 26 -14.31 17.79 4.27
CA THR A 26 -12.87 17.48 4.27
C THR A 26 -12.21 17.77 2.92
N TYR A 27 -12.91 17.58 1.81
CA TYR A 27 -12.32 17.68 0.48
C TYR A 27 -13.02 18.70 -0.41
N THR A 28 -14.32 18.55 -0.68
CA THR A 28 -15.01 19.41 -1.67
C THR A 28 -14.89 20.89 -1.32
N ASP A 29 -15.25 21.29 -0.10
CA ASP A 29 -15.19 22.69 0.32
C ASP A 29 -13.75 23.11 0.62
N SER A 30 -12.97 22.22 1.27
CA SER A 30 -11.62 22.54 1.72
C SER A 30 -10.63 22.73 0.57
N LEU A 31 -10.70 21.90 -0.48
CA LEU A 31 -9.75 21.96 -1.61
C LEU A 31 -9.88 23.27 -2.37
N VAL A 32 -11.11 23.78 -2.56
CA VAL A 32 -11.34 25.07 -3.22
C VAL A 32 -10.70 26.21 -2.41
N ASN A 33 -10.83 26.17 -1.10
CA ASN A 33 -10.24 27.17 -0.21
C ASN A 33 -8.70 27.06 -0.11
N MET A 34 -8.11 25.95 -0.56
CA MET A 34 -6.66 25.71 -0.54
C MET A 34 -5.96 26.10 -1.85
N ILE A 35 -6.70 26.61 -2.85
CA ILE A 35 -6.11 27.08 -4.11
C ILE A 35 -5.26 28.32 -3.82
N HIS A 36 -3.97 28.23 -4.13
CA HIS A 36 -3.04 29.32 -3.93
C HIS A 36 -3.22 30.40 -5.02
N THR A 37 -3.33 31.67 -4.62
CA THR A 37 -3.74 32.78 -5.51
C THR A 37 -2.79 33.05 -6.66
N ASN A 38 -1.49 32.82 -6.49
CA ASN A 38 -0.50 33.18 -7.52
C ASN A 38 -0.24 32.06 -8.52
N THR A 39 -0.51 30.81 -8.13
CA THR A 39 -0.22 29.64 -8.96
C THR A 39 -1.49 28.95 -9.45
N GLU A 40 -2.65 29.29 -8.88
CA GLU A 40 -3.94 28.66 -9.17
C GLU A 40 -3.92 27.14 -8.98
N ARG A 41 -3.10 26.67 -8.03
CA ARG A 41 -2.86 25.26 -7.72
C ARG A 41 -2.90 25.03 -6.22
N VAL A 42 -3.18 23.79 -5.83
CA VAL A 42 -3.13 23.35 -4.43
C VAL A 42 -1.71 22.88 -4.11
N HIS A 43 -1.13 23.39 -3.02
CA HIS A 43 0.21 23.00 -2.55
C HIS A 43 0.09 22.21 -1.26
N THR A 44 0.15 20.88 -1.36
CA THR A 44 0.15 20.00 -0.18
C THR A 44 1.46 20.13 0.61
N SER A 45 1.39 19.87 1.92
CA SER A 45 2.56 19.83 2.80
C SER A 45 2.99 18.39 3.07
N TYR A 46 4.14 18.00 2.53
CA TYR A 46 4.77 16.71 2.81
C TYR A 46 5.63 16.77 4.09
N GLN A 47 5.29 15.93 5.06
CA GLN A 47 6.00 15.82 6.33
C GLN A 47 6.98 14.65 6.28
N GLN A 48 8.28 14.95 6.28
CA GLN A 48 9.33 13.94 6.11
C GLN A 48 9.70 13.20 7.41
N ALA A 49 9.51 13.85 8.57
CA ALA A 49 10.02 13.39 9.87
C ALA A 49 8.89 13.16 10.91
N VAL A 50 7.74 12.64 10.47
CA VAL A 50 6.57 12.39 11.33
C VAL A 50 6.31 10.90 11.58
N THR A 51 6.34 10.07 10.54
CA THR A 51 5.97 8.66 10.68
C THR A 51 7.12 7.82 11.27
N SER A 52 6.79 6.83 12.09
CA SER A 52 7.79 5.95 12.73
C SER A 52 8.49 5.00 11.75
N THR A 53 7.84 4.66 10.63
CA THR A 53 8.39 3.80 9.58
C THR A 53 9.10 4.58 8.48
N GLY A 54 9.04 5.91 8.50
CA GLY A 54 9.71 6.76 7.53
C GLY A 54 8.95 7.02 6.23
N ARG A 55 7.69 6.60 6.11
CA ARG A 55 6.78 7.06 5.03
C ARG A 55 6.59 8.58 5.10
N LEU A 56 6.44 9.22 3.95
CA LEU A 56 5.93 10.59 3.92
C LEU A 56 4.48 10.59 4.41
N SER A 57 4.06 11.66 5.07
CA SER A 57 2.65 11.96 5.32
C SER A 57 2.31 13.31 4.71
N SER A 58 1.05 13.50 4.29
CA SER A 58 0.58 14.74 3.68
C SER A 58 -0.45 15.44 4.55
N THR A 59 -0.41 16.77 4.60
CA THR A 59 -1.43 17.63 5.21
C THR A 59 -1.78 18.77 4.27
N GLU A 60 -3.00 19.31 4.42
CA GLU A 60 -3.45 20.52 3.70
C GLU A 60 -3.28 20.47 2.17
N PRO A 61 -3.92 19.53 1.45
CA PRO A 61 -4.80 18.46 1.94
C PRO A 61 -4.03 17.18 2.27
N ASN A 62 -4.66 16.28 3.05
CA ASN A 62 -4.14 14.94 3.23
C ASN A 62 -4.56 14.03 2.05
N LEU A 63 -3.68 13.93 1.06
CA LEU A 63 -3.90 13.15 -0.17
C LEU A 63 -4.05 11.64 0.08
N GLN A 64 -3.41 11.11 1.13
CA GLN A 64 -3.46 9.67 1.48
C GLN A 64 -4.84 9.22 1.97
N ASN A 65 -5.70 10.15 2.39
CA ASN A 65 -7.02 9.84 2.93
C ASN A 65 -8.16 10.00 1.91
N ILE A 66 -7.86 10.40 0.67
CA ILE A 66 -8.88 10.55 -0.38
C ILE A 66 -9.37 9.15 -0.79
N PRO A 67 -10.66 8.81 -0.62
CA PRO A 67 -11.13 7.45 -0.88
C PRO A 67 -10.98 7.05 -2.35
N ILE A 68 -10.51 5.81 -2.56
CA ILE A 68 -10.23 5.24 -3.89
C ILE A 68 -11.43 4.48 -4.46
N LYS A 69 -12.18 3.83 -3.56
CA LYS A 69 -13.15 2.78 -3.93
C LYS A 69 -14.59 3.26 -4.01
N THR A 70 -14.91 4.40 -3.42
CA THR A 70 -16.27 4.96 -3.44
C THR A 70 -16.44 5.85 -4.65
N GLU A 71 -17.65 5.91 -5.19
CA GLU A 71 -17.96 6.76 -6.35
C GLU A 71 -17.65 8.24 -6.05
N GLU A 72 -17.94 8.69 -4.84
CA GLU A 72 -17.70 10.05 -4.40
C GLU A 72 -16.22 10.36 -4.22
N GLY A 73 -15.43 9.38 -3.77
CA GLY A 73 -13.98 9.51 -3.69
C GLY A 73 -13.35 9.65 -5.07
N ARG A 74 -13.85 8.87 -6.05
CA ARG A 74 -13.47 8.99 -7.47
C ARG A 74 -13.81 10.38 -8.03
N LYS A 75 -14.97 10.94 -7.69
CA LYS A 75 -15.34 12.32 -8.07
C LYS A 75 -14.37 13.37 -7.51
N ILE A 76 -13.87 13.21 -6.29
CA ILE A 76 -12.82 14.09 -5.75
C ILE A 76 -11.54 13.98 -6.57
N ARG A 77 -11.12 12.76 -6.94
CA ARG A 77 -9.92 12.54 -7.75
C ARG A 77 -10.03 13.09 -9.17
N GLN A 78 -11.23 13.10 -9.76
CA GLN A 78 -11.49 13.73 -11.06
C GLN A 78 -11.21 15.25 -11.07
N ALA A 79 -11.25 15.91 -9.90
CA ALA A 79 -10.94 17.33 -9.78
C ALA A 79 -9.43 17.65 -9.87
N PHE A 80 -8.55 16.64 -9.79
CA PHE A 80 -7.11 16.78 -9.98
C PHE A 80 -6.79 16.59 -11.46
N ILE A 81 -6.84 17.67 -12.22
CA ILE A 81 -6.67 17.68 -13.68
C ILE A 81 -5.26 18.11 -14.09
N ALA A 82 -4.85 17.73 -15.29
CA ALA A 82 -3.67 18.27 -15.94
C ALA A 82 -3.94 19.66 -16.56
N GLU A 83 -2.89 20.45 -16.71
CA GLU A 83 -2.87 21.65 -17.56
C GLU A 83 -3.20 21.31 -19.02
N LYS A 84 -3.59 22.33 -19.79
CA LYS A 84 -3.89 22.17 -21.22
C LYS A 84 -2.67 21.57 -21.96
N ASP A 85 -2.95 20.69 -22.92
CA ASP A 85 -1.95 19.99 -23.74
C ASP A 85 -0.99 19.08 -22.92
N SER A 86 -1.38 18.76 -21.68
CA SER A 86 -0.70 17.84 -20.77
C SER A 86 -1.63 16.72 -20.30
N CYS A 87 -1.04 15.65 -19.76
CA CYS A 87 -1.74 14.56 -19.09
C CYS A 87 -1.19 14.29 -17.69
N ILE A 88 -1.99 13.59 -16.90
CA ILE A 88 -1.55 12.99 -15.65
C ILE A 88 -1.01 11.59 -15.94
N ILE A 89 0.18 11.29 -15.43
CA ILE A 89 0.74 9.93 -15.39
C ILE A 89 0.77 9.48 -13.94
N SER A 90 0.25 8.29 -13.66
CA SER A 90 0.37 7.61 -12.37
C SER A 90 1.33 6.43 -12.50
N ALA A 91 2.26 6.32 -11.55
CA ALA A 91 3.20 5.23 -11.45
C ALA A 91 3.12 4.60 -10.05
N ASP A 92 2.50 3.44 -9.93
CA ASP A 92 2.27 2.75 -8.65
C ASP A 92 3.08 1.46 -8.57
N TYR A 93 3.79 1.25 -7.45
CA TYR A 93 4.48 -0.02 -7.26
C TYR A 93 3.49 -1.15 -6.94
N SER A 94 3.44 -2.13 -7.83
CA SER A 94 2.56 -3.28 -7.69
C SER A 94 3.02 -4.20 -6.56
N GLN A 95 2.29 -4.14 -5.44
CA GLN A 95 2.47 -5.03 -4.27
C GLN A 95 3.86 -4.94 -3.64
N ILE A 96 4.44 -3.73 -3.55
CA ILE A 96 5.82 -3.51 -3.08
C ILE A 96 6.13 -4.19 -1.75
N GLU A 97 5.24 -4.10 -0.76
CA GLU A 97 5.47 -4.70 0.55
C GLU A 97 5.52 -6.23 0.53
N LEU A 98 4.77 -6.88 -0.38
CA LEU A 98 4.85 -8.34 -0.55
C LEU A 98 6.14 -8.76 -1.26
N ARG A 99 6.61 -7.97 -2.21
CA ARG A 99 7.90 -8.21 -2.88
C ARG A 99 9.07 -8.04 -1.89
N ILE A 100 8.98 -7.05 -1.00
CA ILE A 100 9.95 -6.89 0.10
C ILE A 100 9.87 -8.08 1.06
N MET A 101 8.67 -8.56 1.40
CA MET A 101 8.52 -9.78 2.21
C MET A 101 9.22 -10.97 1.55
N ALA A 102 8.99 -11.19 0.25
CA ALA A 102 9.62 -12.26 -0.51
C ALA A 102 11.16 -12.19 -0.40
N HIS A 103 11.73 -11.01 -0.64
CA HIS A 103 13.16 -10.76 -0.49
C HIS A 103 13.68 -11.00 0.93
N LEU A 104 13.06 -10.39 1.95
CA LEU A 104 13.53 -10.49 3.34
C LEU A 104 13.39 -11.91 3.90
N SER A 105 12.32 -12.61 3.53
CA SER A 105 12.07 -13.99 3.96
C SER A 105 12.93 -15.01 3.23
N LYS A 106 13.42 -14.67 2.03
CA LYS A 106 14.12 -15.58 1.11
C LYS A 106 13.30 -16.85 0.85
N ASP A 107 11.98 -16.72 0.90
CA ASP A 107 11.07 -17.83 0.73
C ASP A 107 11.04 -18.26 -0.73
N ILE A 108 11.41 -19.51 -0.98
CA ILE A 108 11.61 -20.03 -2.34
C ILE A 108 10.29 -20.00 -3.13
N ASN A 109 9.18 -20.39 -2.49
CA ASN A 109 7.89 -20.48 -3.14
C ASN A 109 7.29 -19.10 -3.41
N LEU A 110 7.43 -18.17 -2.47
CA LEU A 110 6.99 -16.78 -2.65
C LEU A 110 7.82 -16.05 -3.71
N ASN A 111 9.15 -16.24 -3.71
CA ASN A 111 10.03 -15.68 -4.73
C ASN A 111 9.67 -16.22 -6.12
N ALA A 112 9.54 -17.54 -6.26
CA ALA A 112 9.13 -18.17 -7.51
C ALA A 112 7.77 -17.65 -8.00
N ALA A 113 6.80 -17.45 -7.10
CA ALA A 113 5.51 -16.91 -7.48
C ALA A 113 5.60 -15.50 -8.09
N PHE A 114 6.45 -14.62 -7.54
CA PHE A 114 6.66 -13.28 -8.11
C PHE A 114 7.46 -13.30 -9.41
N ILE A 115 8.47 -14.17 -9.53
CA ILE A 115 9.29 -14.32 -10.73
C ILE A 115 8.45 -14.84 -11.90
N ASP A 116 7.58 -15.83 -11.64
CA ASP A 116 6.70 -16.43 -12.63
C ASP A 116 5.46 -15.56 -12.96
N GLY A 117 5.30 -14.40 -12.31
CA GLY A 117 4.13 -13.53 -12.49
C GLY A 117 2.82 -14.15 -12.00
N LYS A 118 2.87 -15.11 -11.06
CA LYS A 118 1.70 -15.79 -10.52
C LYS A 118 0.92 -14.86 -9.59
N ASP A 119 -0.41 -14.93 -9.68
CA ASP A 119 -1.28 -14.24 -8.73
C ASP A 119 -1.37 -15.02 -7.41
N VAL A 120 -0.51 -14.66 -6.46
CA VAL A 120 -0.47 -15.26 -5.12
C VAL A 120 -1.84 -15.16 -4.42
N HIS A 121 -2.60 -14.10 -4.65
CA HIS A 121 -3.91 -13.95 -4.03
C HIS A 121 -4.94 -14.91 -4.61
N SER A 122 -4.93 -15.13 -5.93
CA SER A 122 -5.81 -16.11 -6.57
C SER A 122 -5.43 -17.53 -6.18
N ALA A 123 -4.14 -17.85 -6.10
CA ALA A 123 -3.67 -19.15 -5.62
C ALA A 123 -4.10 -19.42 -4.16
N THR A 124 -3.99 -18.42 -3.29
CA THR A 124 -4.50 -18.50 -1.92
C THR A 124 -6.02 -18.61 -1.89
N ALA A 125 -6.75 -17.89 -2.75
CA ALA A 125 -8.20 -17.98 -2.81
C ALA A 125 -8.68 -19.37 -3.23
N ALA A 126 -8.05 -19.95 -4.25
CA ALA A 126 -8.33 -21.32 -4.71
C ALA A 126 -8.20 -22.33 -3.56
N GLU A 127 -7.15 -22.19 -2.76
CA GLU A 127 -6.88 -23.04 -1.59
C GLU A 127 -7.89 -22.81 -0.44
N ILE A 128 -8.19 -21.55 -0.09
CA ILE A 128 -9.13 -21.20 1.00
C ILE A 128 -10.56 -21.65 0.69
N PHE A 129 -10.99 -21.41 -0.55
CA PHE A 129 -12.38 -21.62 -0.96
C PHE A 129 -12.60 -22.97 -1.64
N GLU A 130 -11.56 -23.81 -1.73
CA GLU A 130 -11.60 -25.13 -2.35
C GLU A 130 -12.18 -25.10 -3.77
N VAL A 131 -11.73 -24.15 -4.58
CA VAL A 131 -12.13 -23.96 -5.99
C VAL A 131 -10.91 -24.04 -6.91
N ASP A 132 -11.14 -24.34 -8.19
CA ASP A 132 -10.06 -24.22 -9.19
C ASP A 132 -9.58 -22.77 -9.28
N ILE A 133 -8.30 -22.56 -9.59
CA ILE A 133 -7.73 -21.21 -9.70
C ILE A 133 -8.43 -20.35 -10.76
N ASN A 134 -8.97 -20.99 -11.81
CA ASN A 134 -9.71 -20.31 -12.87
C ASN A 134 -11.14 -19.95 -12.46
N ASP A 135 -11.67 -20.61 -11.41
CA ASP A 135 -13.01 -20.37 -10.88
C ASP A 135 -13.01 -19.37 -9.71
N VAL A 136 -11.83 -18.81 -9.36
CA VAL A 136 -11.70 -17.80 -8.32
C VAL A 136 -12.41 -16.52 -8.73
N THR A 137 -13.47 -16.19 -8.00
CA THR A 137 -14.21 -14.93 -8.16
C THR A 137 -13.39 -13.73 -7.66
N GLY A 138 -13.69 -12.54 -8.18
CA GLY A 138 -13.03 -11.29 -7.74
C GLY A 138 -13.20 -10.99 -6.24
N ASP A 139 -14.33 -11.39 -5.65
CA ASP A 139 -14.58 -11.24 -4.22
C ASP A 139 -13.78 -12.25 -3.38
N GLN A 140 -13.68 -13.51 -3.82
CA GLN A 140 -12.81 -14.50 -3.17
C GLN A 140 -11.35 -14.05 -3.21
N ARG A 141 -10.86 -13.61 -4.38
CA ARG A 141 -9.52 -13.03 -4.51
C ARG A 141 -9.30 -11.84 -3.57
N ARG A 142 -10.29 -10.96 -3.43
CA ARG A 142 -10.22 -9.79 -2.53
C ARG A 142 -10.12 -10.21 -1.06
N LYS A 143 -10.89 -11.22 -0.64
CA LYS A 143 -10.79 -11.78 0.72
C LYS A 143 -9.42 -12.43 0.95
N ALA A 144 -8.95 -13.24 0.00
CA ALA A 144 -7.63 -13.86 0.06
C ALA A 144 -6.49 -12.84 0.11
N LYS A 145 -6.61 -11.72 -0.63
CA LYS A 145 -5.67 -10.58 -0.53
C LYS A 145 -5.58 -10.05 0.90
N ALA A 146 -6.71 -9.76 1.53
CA ALA A 146 -6.74 -9.27 2.92
C ALA A 146 -6.12 -10.27 3.91
N ILE A 147 -6.32 -11.57 3.66
CA ILE A 147 -5.78 -12.66 4.48
C ILE A 147 -4.26 -12.78 4.29
N ASN A 148 -3.76 -12.79 3.05
CA ASN A 148 -2.33 -12.86 2.77
C ASN A 148 -1.57 -11.71 3.43
N PHE A 149 -2.06 -10.48 3.27
CA PHE A 149 -1.51 -9.34 4.00
C PHE A 149 -1.58 -9.56 5.50
N GLY A 150 -2.74 -9.96 6.01
CA GLY A 150 -2.92 -10.30 7.42
C GLY A 150 -1.84 -11.25 7.94
N LEU A 151 -1.69 -12.41 7.32
CA LEU A 151 -0.76 -13.46 7.73
C LEU A 151 0.69 -13.00 7.67
N MET A 152 1.08 -12.34 6.57
CA MET A 152 2.42 -11.78 6.41
C MET A 152 2.72 -10.67 7.45
N TYR A 153 1.69 -10.01 7.98
CA TYR A 153 1.79 -9.01 9.06
C TYR A 153 1.51 -9.58 10.47
N GLY A 154 1.55 -10.90 10.65
CA GLY A 154 1.40 -11.52 11.96
C GLY A 154 -0.03 -11.65 12.47
N MET A 155 -1.01 -11.77 11.56
CA MET A 155 -2.36 -12.19 11.91
C MET A 155 -2.32 -13.60 12.53
N THR A 156 -3.12 -13.77 13.58
CA THR A 156 -3.25 -15.05 14.28
C THR A 156 -4.49 -15.81 13.79
N ALA A 157 -4.59 -17.10 14.09
CA ALA A 157 -5.78 -17.90 13.82
C ALA A 157 -7.08 -17.23 14.33
N PHE A 158 -7.03 -16.53 15.48
CA PHE A 158 -8.18 -15.75 15.98
C PHE A 158 -8.58 -14.59 15.06
N GLY A 159 -7.60 -13.88 14.49
CA GLY A 159 -7.84 -12.83 13.51
C GLY A 159 -8.45 -13.39 12.23
N LEU A 160 -7.97 -14.56 11.81
CA LEU A 160 -8.46 -15.27 10.63
C LEU A 160 -9.91 -15.74 10.81
N THR A 161 -10.25 -16.36 11.94
CA THR A 161 -11.64 -16.72 12.31
C THR A 161 -12.58 -15.53 12.17
N ARG A 162 -12.17 -14.33 12.61
CA ARG A 162 -13.01 -13.12 12.48
C ARG A 162 -13.19 -12.64 11.04
N GLN A 163 -12.20 -12.84 10.18
CA GLN A 163 -12.28 -12.43 8.78
C GLN A 163 -13.04 -13.43 7.91
N LEU A 164 -12.87 -14.73 8.16
CA LEU A 164 -13.44 -15.80 7.35
C LEU A 164 -14.76 -16.37 7.91
N GLY A 165 -15.05 -16.17 9.19
CA GLY A 165 -16.22 -16.77 9.83
C GLY A 165 -16.12 -18.29 10.07
N ILE A 166 -14.91 -18.86 9.97
CA ILE A 166 -14.63 -20.29 10.15
C ILE A 166 -14.29 -20.65 11.60
N SER A 167 -14.29 -21.94 11.95
CA SER A 167 -13.92 -22.38 13.29
C SER A 167 -12.46 -22.06 13.61
N ARG A 168 -12.10 -22.03 14.91
CA ARG A 168 -10.72 -21.80 15.33
C ARG A 168 -9.78 -22.92 14.85
N ASN A 169 -10.27 -24.15 14.78
CA ASN A 169 -9.47 -25.30 14.35
C ASN A 169 -9.16 -25.19 12.86
N ASP A 170 -10.15 -24.88 12.02
CA ASP A 170 -9.96 -24.70 10.58
C ASP A 170 -9.02 -23.52 10.31
N ALA A 171 -9.17 -22.43 11.05
CA ALA A 171 -8.27 -21.27 10.95
C ALA A 171 -6.82 -21.62 11.32
N GLN A 172 -6.61 -22.49 12.31
CA GLN A 172 -5.27 -22.96 12.68
C GLN A 172 -4.70 -23.90 11.62
N MET A 173 -5.48 -24.88 11.14
CA MET A 173 -5.06 -25.78 10.07
C MET A 173 -4.67 -25.02 8.80
N TYR A 174 -5.44 -24.01 8.44
CA TYR A 174 -5.12 -23.14 7.31
C TYR A 174 -3.81 -22.37 7.54
N LEU A 175 -3.63 -21.79 8.73
CA LEU A 175 -2.41 -21.06 9.09
C LEU A 175 -1.18 -21.99 9.02
N ASP A 176 -1.32 -23.23 9.49
CA ASP A 176 -0.26 -24.24 9.46
C ASP A 176 0.06 -24.67 8.02
N SER A 177 -0.96 -24.90 7.17
CA SER A 177 -0.77 -25.18 5.74
C SER A 177 -0.05 -24.03 5.04
N TYR A 178 -0.49 -22.80 5.29
CA TYR A 178 0.09 -21.60 4.69
C TYR A 178 1.58 -21.46 5.01
N PHE A 179 1.95 -21.60 6.29
CA PHE A 179 3.36 -21.49 6.70
C PHE A 179 4.18 -22.76 6.42
N SER A 180 3.56 -23.90 6.18
CA SER A 180 4.25 -25.06 5.61
C SER A 180 4.63 -24.83 4.15
N LYS A 181 3.83 -24.06 3.41
CA LYS A 181 4.08 -23.68 2.02
C LYS A 181 5.05 -22.51 1.90
N TYR A 182 4.96 -21.53 2.80
CA TYR A 182 5.82 -20.35 2.86
C TYR A 182 6.64 -20.35 4.17
N ASP A 183 7.52 -21.34 4.32
CA ASP A 183 8.29 -21.59 5.53
C ASP A 183 9.34 -20.50 5.82
N GLY A 184 9.92 -19.92 4.77
CA GLY A 184 10.84 -18.78 4.84
C GLY A 184 10.16 -17.56 5.47
N VAL A 185 8.88 -17.34 5.19
CA VAL A 185 8.11 -16.25 5.80
C VAL A 185 7.98 -16.47 7.31
N LEU A 186 7.61 -17.67 7.75
CA LEU A 186 7.51 -17.98 9.18
C LEU A 186 8.86 -17.83 9.88
N LYS A 187 9.93 -18.30 9.26
CA LYS A 187 11.30 -18.17 9.77
C LYS A 187 11.68 -16.70 9.96
N TYR A 188 11.48 -15.87 8.95
CA TYR A 188 11.71 -14.42 9.03
C TYR A 188 10.91 -13.77 10.16
N MET A 189 9.62 -14.09 10.29
CA MET A 189 8.76 -13.53 11.34
C MET A 189 9.24 -13.88 12.75
N ASN A 190 9.81 -15.08 12.94
CA ASN A 190 10.38 -15.48 14.23
C ASN A 190 11.71 -14.77 14.49
N GLU A 191 12.61 -14.75 13.52
CA GLU A 191 13.93 -14.11 13.61
C GLU A 191 13.81 -12.61 13.90
N ILE A 192 12.91 -11.91 13.20
CA ILE A 192 12.73 -10.46 13.39
C ILE A 192 12.15 -10.12 14.76
N ARG A 193 11.27 -10.97 15.32
CA ARG A 193 10.77 -10.82 16.70
C ARG A 193 11.90 -11.02 17.70
N GLU A 194 12.77 -12.00 17.50
CA GLU A 194 13.92 -12.21 18.38
C GLU A 194 14.92 -11.06 18.30
N GLN A 195 15.22 -10.56 17.10
CA GLN A 195 16.05 -9.37 16.91
C GLN A 195 15.44 -8.17 17.63
N ALA A 196 14.14 -7.95 17.47
CA ALA A 196 13.42 -6.88 18.14
C ALA A 196 13.53 -6.99 19.66
N ARG A 197 13.35 -8.20 20.23
CA ARG A 197 13.48 -8.44 21.69
C ARG A 197 14.88 -8.14 22.22
N LYS A 198 15.92 -8.42 21.43
CA LYS A 198 17.33 -8.18 21.79
C LYS A 198 17.75 -6.72 21.65
N LYS A 199 17.30 -6.05 20.57
CA LYS A 199 17.79 -4.71 20.18
C LYS A 199 16.81 -3.58 20.50
N HIS A 200 15.53 -3.87 20.75
CA HIS A 200 14.42 -2.92 20.86
C HIS A 200 14.15 -2.10 19.58
N TYR A 201 14.72 -2.51 18.45
CA TYR A 201 14.45 -1.96 17.12
C TYR A 201 14.66 -3.04 16.05
N VAL A 202 14.11 -2.78 14.88
CA VAL A 202 14.29 -3.55 13.64
C VAL A 202 14.75 -2.61 12.52
N GLU A 203 15.34 -3.15 11.45
CA GLU A 203 15.96 -2.35 10.38
C GLU A 203 15.34 -2.65 9.01
N THR A 204 15.26 -1.64 8.15
CA THR A 204 14.88 -1.78 6.74
C THR A 204 16.06 -2.30 5.91
N ILE A 205 15.84 -2.64 4.64
CA ILE A 205 16.91 -3.02 3.71
C ILE A 205 17.99 -1.94 3.53
N PHE A 206 17.64 -0.67 3.80
CA PHE A 206 18.55 0.48 3.76
C PHE A 206 19.12 0.86 5.13
N GLY A 207 18.83 0.09 6.18
CA GLY A 207 19.34 0.32 7.53
C GLY A 207 18.57 1.37 8.35
N ARG A 208 17.39 1.84 7.91
CA ARG A 208 16.52 2.67 8.74
C ARG A 208 16.05 1.86 9.94
N ARG A 209 16.15 2.43 11.14
CA ARG A 209 15.65 1.79 12.38
C ARG A 209 14.20 2.15 12.65
N VAL A 210 13.40 1.13 12.95
CA VAL A 210 12.05 1.25 13.51
C VAL A 210 12.09 0.75 14.94
N HIS A 211 11.92 1.67 15.90
CA HIS A 211 11.98 1.36 17.32
C HIS A 211 10.69 0.70 17.81
N VAL A 212 10.83 -0.36 18.60
CA VAL A 212 9.73 -1.15 19.19
C VAL A 212 9.98 -1.34 20.70
N PRO A 213 9.91 -0.27 21.50
CA PRO A 213 10.29 -0.30 22.91
C PRO A 213 9.45 -1.29 23.74
N GLU A 214 8.17 -1.45 23.39
CA GLU A 214 7.21 -2.32 24.08
C GLU A 214 7.35 -3.83 23.74
N ILE A 215 8.39 -4.23 23.00
CA ILE A 215 8.58 -5.64 22.58
C ILE A 215 8.78 -6.61 23.75
N ASN A 216 9.25 -6.11 24.89
CA ASN A 216 9.43 -6.85 26.14
C ASN A 216 8.43 -6.43 27.23
N SER A 217 7.36 -5.71 26.86
CA SER A 217 6.33 -5.25 27.82
C SER A 217 5.67 -6.43 28.54
N ASP A 218 5.50 -6.31 29.85
CA ASP A 218 4.71 -7.28 30.65
C ASP A 218 3.22 -7.23 30.28
N ASN A 219 2.78 -6.13 29.66
CA ASN A 219 1.44 -6.03 29.12
C ASN A 219 1.33 -6.79 27.78
N GLY A 220 0.65 -7.93 27.81
CA GLY A 220 0.49 -8.80 26.64
C GLY A 220 -0.13 -8.13 25.40
N LEU A 221 -0.99 -7.12 25.56
CA LEU A 221 -1.56 -6.38 24.42
C LEU A 221 -0.52 -5.45 23.79
N ARG A 222 0.26 -4.73 24.60
CA ARG A 222 1.34 -3.85 24.12
C ARG A 222 2.45 -4.67 23.47
N LYS A 223 2.84 -5.79 24.09
CA LYS A 223 3.81 -6.73 23.54
C LYS A 223 3.40 -7.26 22.17
N LYS A 224 2.15 -7.74 22.02
CA LYS A 224 1.64 -8.22 20.71
C LYS A 224 1.55 -7.11 19.67
N ALA A 225 1.25 -5.87 20.08
CA ALA A 225 1.30 -4.72 19.17
C ALA A 225 2.73 -4.43 18.70
N ALA A 226 3.71 -4.48 19.61
CA ALA A 226 5.12 -4.31 19.29
C ALA A 226 5.68 -5.45 18.42
N GLU A 227 5.26 -6.70 18.64
CA GLU A 227 5.65 -7.84 17.79
C GLU A 227 5.12 -7.67 16.35
N ARG A 228 3.90 -7.17 16.18
CA ARG A 228 3.37 -6.81 14.84
C ARG A 228 4.13 -5.64 14.23
N ALA A 229 4.43 -4.61 15.02
CA ALA A 229 5.23 -3.49 14.54
C ALA A 229 6.66 -3.91 14.14
N ALA A 230 7.24 -4.90 14.82
CA ALA A 230 8.56 -5.45 14.48
C ALA A 230 8.56 -6.21 13.15
N ILE A 231 7.47 -6.92 12.83
CA ILE A 231 7.31 -7.60 11.53
C ILE A 231 7.04 -6.58 10.42
N ASN A 232 6.14 -5.63 10.67
CA ASN A 232 5.66 -4.70 9.64
C ASN A 232 6.63 -3.55 9.38
N GLY A 233 7.38 -3.14 10.40
CA GLY A 233 8.31 -2.00 10.35
C GLY A 233 9.33 -2.10 9.21
N PRO A 234 10.06 -3.21 9.06
CA PRO A 234 11.00 -3.41 7.96
C PRO A 234 10.33 -3.39 6.59
N LEU A 235 9.13 -3.98 6.46
CA LEU A 235 8.39 -4.03 5.20
C LEU A 235 7.95 -2.64 4.76
N GLN A 236 7.21 -1.95 5.64
CA GLN A 236 6.66 -0.62 5.37
C GLN A 236 7.77 0.44 5.24
N GLY A 237 8.81 0.33 6.07
CA GLY A 237 9.94 1.25 6.03
C GLY A 237 10.82 1.05 4.80
N SER A 238 11.04 -0.20 4.37
CA SER A 238 11.76 -0.46 3.12
C SER A 238 10.98 0.06 1.92
N ALA A 239 9.66 -0.09 1.89
CA ALA A 239 8.83 0.51 0.84
C ALA A 239 8.97 2.05 0.82
N ALA A 240 8.97 2.69 2.00
CA ALA A 240 9.20 4.12 2.12
C ALA A 240 10.59 4.54 1.61
N ASP A 241 11.62 3.78 1.93
CA ASP A 241 12.99 4.04 1.49
C ASP A 241 13.12 3.88 -0.04
N ILE A 242 12.50 2.85 -0.63
CA ILE A 242 12.47 2.61 -2.09
C ILE A 242 11.77 3.76 -2.81
N ILE A 243 10.59 4.18 -2.34
CA ILE A 243 9.87 5.30 -2.96
C ILE A 243 10.71 6.57 -2.90
N LYS A 244 11.34 6.87 -1.77
CA LYS A 244 12.22 8.05 -1.64
C LYS A 244 13.43 7.97 -2.56
N LYS A 245 14.05 6.80 -2.69
CA LYS A 245 15.14 6.59 -3.64
C LYS A 245 14.67 6.81 -5.09
N ALA A 246 13.52 6.25 -5.46
CA ALA A 246 12.91 6.46 -6.76
C ALA A 246 12.56 7.93 -7.02
N MET A 247 12.05 8.65 -6.02
CA MET A 247 11.80 10.10 -6.14
C MET A 247 13.08 10.88 -6.42
N LEU A 248 14.20 10.54 -5.76
CA LEU A 248 15.49 11.18 -6.00
C LEU A 248 16.00 10.89 -7.42
N ASP A 249 15.90 9.64 -7.86
CA ASP A 249 16.38 9.21 -9.18
C ASP A 249 15.55 9.83 -10.31
N VAL A 250 14.23 9.86 -10.14
CA VAL A 250 13.31 10.51 -11.08
C VAL A 250 13.54 12.03 -11.07
N ASN A 251 13.76 12.65 -9.91
CA ASN A 251 14.07 14.08 -9.84
C ASN A 251 15.37 14.42 -10.57
N GLN A 252 16.41 13.58 -10.45
CA GLN A 252 17.66 13.77 -11.20
C GLN A 252 17.40 13.70 -12.72
N TRP A 253 16.62 12.73 -13.17
CA TRP A 253 16.24 12.61 -14.59
C TRP A 253 15.37 13.78 -15.09
N ILE A 254 14.47 14.30 -14.26
CA ILE A 254 13.64 15.48 -14.59
C ILE A 254 14.47 16.75 -14.70
N GLN A 255 15.53 16.92 -13.91
CA GLN A 255 16.41 18.09 -14.02
C GLN A 255 17.06 18.20 -15.42
N GLU A 256 17.18 17.08 -16.13
CA GLU A 256 17.65 17.02 -17.51
C GLU A 256 16.51 17.25 -18.53
N ASN A 257 15.23 17.26 -18.09
CA ASN A 257 14.01 17.32 -18.90
C ASN A 257 12.92 18.22 -18.25
N SER A 258 12.99 19.53 -18.48
CA SER A 258 12.15 20.53 -17.78
C SER A 258 10.63 20.45 -18.02
N SER A 259 10.16 19.64 -18.97
CA SER A 259 8.74 19.52 -19.33
C SER A 259 7.94 18.53 -18.45
N ILE A 260 8.57 17.98 -17.42
CA ILE A 260 8.01 16.93 -16.57
C ILE A 260 7.91 17.46 -15.14
N LYS A 261 6.73 17.40 -14.55
CA LYS A 261 6.51 17.81 -13.15
C LYS A 261 6.10 16.58 -12.34
N MET A 262 6.88 16.22 -11.32
CA MET A 262 6.39 15.30 -10.28
C MET A 262 5.51 16.10 -9.32
N ILE A 263 4.21 15.84 -9.31
CA ILE A 263 3.22 16.69 -8.63
C ILE A 263 2.70 16.08 -7.32
N MET A 264 2.69 14.76 -7.19
CA MET A 264 2.23 14.09 -5.97
C MET A 264 3.02 12.80 -5.69
N GLN A 265 3.15 12.49 -4.40
CA GLN A 265 3.47 11.19 -3.85
C GLN A 265 2.30 10.76 -2.94
N VAL A 266 1.70 9.60 -3.19
CA VAL A 266 0.57 9.08 -2.40
C VAL A 266 0.72 7.56 -2.25
N HIS A 267 0.71 7.04 -1.02
CA HIS A 267 0.95 5.61 -0.76
C HIS A 267 2.25 5.11 -1.40
N ASP A 268 2.15 4.23 -2.40
CA ASP A 268 3.26 3.63 -3.14
C ASP A 268 3.35 4.17 -4.59
N GLU A 269 2.63 5.27 -4.86
CA GLU A 269 2.42 5.91 -6.15
C GLU A 269 3.15 7.25 -6.26
N LEU A 270 3.72 7.52 -7.42
CA LEU A 270 4.19 8.83 -7.88
C LEU A 270 3.32 9.32 -9.02
N VAL A 271 2.88 10.58 -8.95
CA VAL A 271 2.01 11.21 -9.94
C VAL A 271 2.74 12.36 -10.61
N PHE A 272 2.61 12.41 -11.93
CA PHE A 272 3.29 13.37 -12.79
C PHE A 272 2.30 14.11 -13.66
N GLU A 273 2.68 15.33 -14.04
CA GLU A 273 2.06 16.10 -15.10
C GLU A 273 3.10 16.25 -16.22
N VAL A 274 2.72 15.84 -17.44
CA VAL A 274 3.63 15.74 -18.59
C VAL A 274 2.91 16.24 -19.84
N ASP A 275 3.61 16.98 -20.69
CA ASP A 275 3.13 17.34 -22.03
C ASP A 275 2.76 16.08 -22.84
N GLU A 276 1.59 16.09 -23.46
CA GLU A 276 1.01 14.92 -24.15
C GLU A 276 1.96 14.34 -25.20
N ASN A 277 2.78 15.17 -25.86
CA ASN A 277 3.72 14.75 -26.89
C ASN A 277 4.85 13.86 -26.35
N PHE A 278 5.16 13.94 -25.05
CA PHE A 278 6.24 13.19 -24.42
C PHE A 278 5.75 12.02 -23.57
N LYS A 279 4.44 11.88 -23.41
CA LYS A 279 3.79 10.89 -22.54
C LYS A 279 4.39 9.50 -22.63
N ASP A 280 4.44 8.89 -23.82
CA ASP A 280 4.88 7.50 -23.97
C ASP A 280 6.35 7.31 -23.58
N SER A 281 7.20 8.28 -23.94
CA SER A 281 8.62 8.27 -23.58
C SER A 281 8.83 8.44 -22.07
N CYS A 282 7.99 9.26 -21.42
CA CYS A 282 8.02 9.48 -19.98
C CYS A 282 7.51 8.25 -19.23
N CYS A 283 6.40 7.65 -19.66
CA CYS A 283 5.87 6.40 -19.10
C CYS A 283 6.95 5.31 -19.05
N LYS A 284 7.68 5.11 -20.16
CA LYS A 284 8.77 4.14 -20.23
C LYS A 284 9.91 4.48 -19.27
N SER A 285 10.36 5.74 -19.28
CA SER A 285 11.51 6.17 -18.47
C SER A 285 11.21 6.12 -16.97
N ILE A 286 10.04 6.62 -16.55
CA ILE A 286 9.57 6.59 -15.15
C ILE A 286 9.50 5.14 -14.66
N LYS A 287 8.89 4.25 -15.46
CA LYS A 287 8.81 2.82 -15.15
C LYS A 287 10.19 2.21 -14.92
N GLU A 288 11.09 2.40 -15.87
CA GLU A 288 12.45 1.84 -15.79
C GLU A 288 13.24 2.37 -14.58
N ILE A 289 13.13 3.67 -14.28
CA ILE A 289 13.82 4.28 -13.14
C ILE A 289 13.28 3.70 -11.83
N MET A 290 11.95 3.65 -11.68
CA MET A 290 11.32 3.15 -10.45
C MET A 290 11.58 1.65 -10.25
N GLU A 291 11.43 0.81 -11.27
CA GLU A 291 11.70 -0.64 -11.15
C GLU A 291 13.17 -0.96 -10.81
N LYS A 292 14.09 -0.04 -11.11
CA LYS A 292 15.54 -0.16 -10.81
C LYS A 292 15.97 0.55 -9.53
N ALA A 293 15.05 1.14 -8.75
CA ALA A 293 15.37 1.92 -7.56
C ALA A 293 16.18 1.13 -6.51
N VAL A 294 15.97 -0.19 -6.44
CA VAL A 294 16.77 -1.12 -5.63
C VAL A 294 16.78 -2.51 -6.27
N ALA A 295 17.87 -3.24 -6.09
CA ALA A 295 17.94 -4.65 -6.46
C ALA A 295 17.40 -5.52 -5.29
N LEU A 296 16.37 -6.32 -5.58
CA LEU A 296 15.82 -7.33 -4.67
C LEU A 296 15.93 -8.71 -5.33
N ASP A 297 15.70 -9.78 -4.57
CA ASP A 297 15.67 -11.15 -5.10
C ASP A 297 14.47 -11.40 -6.03
N VAL A 298 13.46 -10.52 -6.01
CA VAL A 298 12.30 -10.51 -6.90
C VAL A 298 12.21 -9.17 -7.62
N PRO A 299 11.75 -9.11 -8.88
CA PRO A 299 11.66 -7.85 -9.61
C PRO A 299 10.65 -6.91 -8.94
N LEU A 300 10.96 -5.62 -8.87
CA LEU A 300 9.95 -4.60 -8.65
C LEU A 300 9.13 -4.42 -9.92
N VAL A 301 7.83 -4.19 -9.77
CA VAL A 301 6.92 -3.96 -10.90
C VAL A 301 6.19 -2.66 -10.66
N VAL A 302 6.17 -1.81 -11.67
CA VAL A 302 5.45 -0.53 -11.65
C VAL A 302 4.33 -0.55 -12.69
N ASP A 303 3.12 -0.34 -12.20
CA ASP A 303 1.93 -0.17 -13.02
C ASP A 303 1.85 1.31 -13.43
N ILE A 304 1.85 1.57 -14.75
CA ILE A 304 1.81 2.92 -15.32
C ILE A 304 0.48 3.10 -16.03
N ASN A 305 -0.25 4.13 -15.63
CA ASN A 305 -1.51 4.54 -16.24
C ASN A 305 -1.47 6.06 -16.49
N HIS A 306 -2.31 6.55 -17.40
CA HIS A 306 -2.39 7.97 -17.72
C HIS A 306 -3.81 8.39 -18.08
N GLY A 307 -4.09 9.69 -17.94
CA GLY A 307 -5.39 10.26 -18.27
C GLY A 307 -5.44 11.77 -18.08
N ASN A 308 -6.61 12.38 -18.31
CA ASN A 308 -6.77 13.83 -18.20
C ASN A 308 -6.87 14.30 -16.73
N ASN A 309 -7.13 13.37 -15.83
CA ASN A 309 -7.23 13.62 -14.39
C ASN A 309 -6.69 12.41 -13.61
N TRP A 310 -6.44 12.61 -12.32
CA TRP A 310 -5.88 11.59 -11.45
C TRP A 310 -6.75 10.33 -11.36
N ASN A 311 -8.09 10.44 -11.46
CA ASN A 311 -8.95 9.25 -11.45
C ASN A 311 -8.83 8.40 -12.73
N GLU A 312 -8.64 9.02 -13.90
CA GLU A 312 -8.41 8.29 -15.15
C GLU A 312 -7.03 7.65 -15.18
N ALA A 313 -6.04 8.34 -14.62
CA ALA A 313 -4.67 7.84 -14.52
C ALA A 313 -4.46 6.80 -13.42
N HIS A 314 -5.42 6.55 -12.51
CA HIS A 314 -5.27 5.63 -11.38
C HIS A 314 -6.07 4.34 -11.59
#